data_AF-A0A924TX08-F1
#
_entry.id   AF-A0A924TX08-F1
#
_cell.length_a   1.000
_cell.length_b   1.000
_cell.length_c   1.000
_cell.angle_alpha   90.00
_cell.angle_beta   90.00
_cell.angle_gamma   90.00
#
_symmetry.space_group_name_H-M   'P 1'
#
loop_
_entity.id
_entity.type
_entity.pdbx_description
1 polymer ?
#
loop_
_entity_poly.entity_id
_entity_poly.type
_entity_poly.pdbx_seq_one_letter_code
_entity_poly.pdbx_strand_id
1 'polypeptide(L)' 'MMPTPLAPAAISQPAPQALVLSGCWSARGLGPVGHQLQSLRLPKGAQARADGAHIVALDTAGAWLLQQWLERLRAEGA' A
#
# COMPACT_ATOMS: atom_id res chain seq x y z
N MET A 1 19.28 21.67 9.95
CA MET A 1 19.17 20.21 9.72
C MET A 1 18.61 19.99 8.33
N MET A 2 19.28 19.22 7.46
CA MET A 2 18.68 18.82 6.18
C MET A 2 17.63 17.73 6.43
N PRO A 3 16.46 17.77 5.79
CA PRO A 3 15.47 16.70 5.93
C PRO A 3 16.10 15.40 5.45
N THR A 4 16.13 14.37 6.31
CA THR A 4 16.48 13.02 5.87
C THR A 4 15.47 12.61 4.81
N PRO A 5 15.90 12.16 3.62
CA PRO A 5 14.96 11.71 2.60
C PRO A 5 14.09 10.59 3.19
N LEU A 6 12.80 10.85 3.36
CA LEU A 6 11.85 9.81 3.74
C LEU A 6 11.72 8.90 2.54
N ALA A 7 11.98 7.60 2.72
CA ALA A 7 11.71 6.61 1.69
C ALA A 7 10.22 6.71 1.30
N PRO A 8 9.87 6.90 0.01
CA PRO A 8 8.48 7.05 -0.41
C PRO A 8 7.68 5.79 -0.08
N ALA A 9 6.37 5.92 0.11
CA ALA A 9 5.48 4.78 0.18
C ALA A 9 5.63 3.94 -1.09
N ALA A 10 5.78 2.64 -0.91
CA ALA A 10 5.92 1.71 -2.01
C ALA A 10 5.13 0.43 -1.73
N ILE A 11 4.75 -0.23 -2.83
CA ILE A 11 4.10 -1.52 -2.82
C ILE A 11 4.70 -2.42 -3.89
N SER A 12 4.87 -3.70 -3.57
CA SER A 12 5.22 -4.74 -4.53
C SER A 12 4.35 -5.98 -4.34
N GLN A 13 4.21 -6.77 -5.40
CA GLN A 13 3.42 -8.00 -5.41
C GLN A 13 4.32 -9.18 -5.82
N PRO A 14 5.14 -9.72 -4.91
CA PRO A 14 6.08 -10.82 -5.22
C PRO A 14 5.37 -12.13 -5.60
N ALA A 15 4.10 -12.30 -5.21
CA ALA A 15 3.26 -13.42 -5.64
C ALA A 15 1.81 -12.92 -5.79
N PRO A 16 0.95 -13.62 -6.56
CA PRO A 16 -0.43 -13.15 -6.84
C PRO A 16 -1.26 -12.82 -5.59
N GLN A 17 -1.00 -13.46 -4.45
CA GLN A 17 -1.71 -13.26 -3.19
C GLN A 17 -0.87 -12.57 -2.11
N ALA A 18 0.37 -12.16 -2.43
CA ALA A 18 1.30 -11.57 -1.48
C ALA A 18 1.61 -10.13 -1.87
N LEU A 19 1.33 -9.20 -0.97
CA LEU A 19 1.56 -7.77 -1.12
C LEU A 19 2.57 -7.36 -0.05
N VAL A 20 3.58 -6.57 -0.43
CA VAL A 20 4.58 -6.04 0.50
C VAL A 20 4.50 -4.53 0.47
N LEU A 21 4.21 -3.93 1.62
CA LEU A 21 4.13 -2.49 1.84
C LEU A 21 5.43 -2.01 2.50
N SER A 22 6.00 -0.94 1.97
CA SER A 22 7.23 -0.38 2.53
C SER A 22 7.24 1.15 2.46
N GLY A 23 8.19 1.75 3.19
CA GLY A 23 8.42 3.19 3.15
C GLY A 23 7.42 4.00 3.98
N CYS A 24 7.27 5.27 3.65
CA CYS A 24 6.55 6.26 4.45
C CYS A 24 5.11 6.44 3.95
N TRP A 25 4.16 5.78 4.60
CA TRP A 25 2.72 5.90 4.37
C TRP A 25 2.13 7.09 5.15
N SER A 26 2.74 8.26 4.97
CA SER A 26 2.22 9.52 5.51
C SER A 26 1.83 10.46 4.37
N ALA A 27 1.07 11.52 4.65
CA ALA A 27 0.69 12.51 3.64
C ALA A 27 1.90 13.06 2.84
N ARG A 28 3.08 13.13 3.46
CA ARG A 28 4.33 13.56 2.81
C ARG A 28 5.03 12.47 1.99
N GLY A 29 4.75 11.20 2.28
CA GLY A 29 5.43 10.06 1.68
C GLY A 29 4.61 9.30 0.64
N LEU A 30 3.30 9.56 0.51
CA LEU A 30 2.41 8.83 -0.42
C LEU A 30 2.82 8.95 -1.89
N GLY A 31 3.32 10.12 -2.33
CA GLY A 31 3.81 10.30 -3.71
C GLY A 31 2.87 9.69 -4.78
N PRO A 32 3.39 8.92 -5.75
CA PRO A 32 2.57 8.29 -6.80
C PRO A 32 1.95 6.93 -6.42
N VAL A 33 2.09 6.45 -5.16
CA VAL A 33 1.69 5.08 -4.76
C VAL A 33 0.20 4.81 -4.97
N GLY A 34 -0.64 5.85 -4.95
CA GLY A 34 -2.07 5.74 -5.22
C GLY A 34 -2.38 5.15 -6.60
N HIS A 35 -1.62 5.52 -7.63
CA HIS A 35 -1.77 4.95 -8.97
C HIS A 35 -1.30 3.49 -9.04
N GLN A 36 -0.24 3.14 -8.31
CA GLN A 36 0.25 1.76 -8.25
C GLN A 36 -0.78 0.85 -7.56
N LEU A 37 -1.45 1.32 -6.50
CA LEU A 37 -2.54 0.58 -5.86
C LEU A 37 -3.69 0.31 -6.84
N GLN A 38 -3.95 1.21 -7.79
CA GLN A 38 -4.99 1.05 -8.81
C GLN A 38 -4.69 0.00 -9.87
N SER A 39 -3.44 -0.29 -10.16
CA SER A 39 -3.06 -1.33 -11.13
C SER A 39 -3.02 -2.74 -10.52
N LEU A 40 -2.89 -2.85 -9.20
CA LEU A 40 -2.83 -4.14 -8.52
C LEU A 40 -4.19 -4.86 -8.55
N ARG A 41 -4.13 -6.16 -8.81
CA ARG A 41 -5.27 -7.08 -8.82
C ARG A 41 -4.91 -8.30 -7.98
N LEU A 42 -5.90 -8.79 -7.24
CA LEU A 42 -5.81 -10.04 -6.49
C LEU A 42 -6.70 -11.10 -7.16
N PRO A 43 -6.31 -12.38 -7.11
CA PRO A 43 -7.18 -13.46 -7.55
C PRO A 43 -8.49 -13.47 -6.74
N LYS A 44 -9.62 -13.63 -7.43
CA LYS A 44 -10.94 -13.68 -6.78
C LYS A 44 -11.06 -14.87 -5.84
N GLY A 45 -11.63 -14.64 -4.66
CA GLY A 45 -11.89 -15.68 -3.66
C GLY A 45 -10.64 -16.30 -3.04
N ALA A 46 -9.48 -15.66 -3.21
CA ALA A 46 -8.22 -16.12 -2.62
C ALA A 46 -7.86 -15.27 -1.41
N GLN A 47 -7.37 -15.90 -0.33
CA GLN A 47 -6.82 -15.14 0.79
C GLN A 47 -5.53 -14.42 0.38
N ALA A 48 -5.58 -13.10 0.33
CA ALA A 48 -4.39 -12.28 0.14
C ALA A 48 -3.79 -11.84 1.48
N ARG A 49 -2.45 -11.75 1.53
CA ARG A 49 -1.69 -11.23 2.67
C ARG A 49 -1.01 -9.92 2.27
N ALA A 50 -1.22 -8.88 3.06
CA ALA A 50 -0.43 -7.66 3.02
C ALA A 50 0.59 -7.66 4.16
N ASP A 51 1.87 -7.60 3.82
CA ASP A 51 2.98 -7.50 4.75
C ASP A 51 3.40 -6.03 4.93
N GLY A 52 3.23 -5.50 6.15
CA GLY A 52 3.57 -4.13 6.51
C GLY A 52 4.89 -3.97 7.26
N ALA A 53 5.71 -5.02 7.38
CA ALA A 53 6.92 -5.01 8.24
C ALA A 53 7.93 -3.91 7.88
N HIS A 54 7.90 -3.40 6.65
CA HIS A 54 8.82 -2.36 6.16
C HIS A 54 8.16 -0.97 6.06
N ILE A 55 6.96 -0.77 6.62
CA ILE A 55 6.36 0.55 6.78
C ILE A 55 7.10 1.29 7.88
N VAL A 56 7.73 2.41 7.55
CA VAL A 56 8.56 3.18 8.50
C VAL A 56 7.78 4.32 9.16
N ALA A 57 6.65 4.71 8.58
CA ALA A 57 5.70 5.67 9.15
C ALA A 57 4.31 5.45 8.54
N LEU A 58 3.26 5.61 9.34
CA LEU A 58 1.87 5.54 8.91
C LEU A 58 1.08 6.65 9.63
N ASP A 59 0.40 7.49 8.87
CA ASP A 59 -0.55 8.47 9.41
C ASP A 59 -1.98 8.21 8.89
N THR A 60 -2.89 9.13 9.22
CA THR A 60 -4.30 9.03 8.81
C THR A 60 -4.48 9.06 7.29
N ALA A 61 -3.65 9.78 6.55
CA ALA A 61 -3.73 9.83 5.09
C ALA A 61 -3.31 8.49 4.48
N GLY A 62 -2.23 7.87 4.99
CA GLY A 62 -1.82 6.54 4.57
C GLY A 62 -2.83 5.45 4.93
N ALA A 63 -3.38 5.49 6.14
CA ALA A 63 -4.42 4.55 6.58
C ALA A 63 -5.69 4.68 5.73
N TRP A 64 -6.11 5.90 5.42
CA TRP A 64 -7.26 6.15 4.55
C TRP A 64 -7.05 5.58 3.15
N LEU A 65 -5.87 5.79 2.55
CA LEU A 65 -5.57 5.24 1.23
C LEU A 65 -5.62 3.70 1.21
N LEU A 66 -5.08 3.05 2.25
CA LEU A 66 -5.15 1.59 2.40
C LEU A 66 -6.59 1.09 2.57
N GLN A 67 -7.42 1.81 3.32
CA GLN A 67 -8.84 1.49 3.48
C GLN A 67 -9.59 1.59 2.16
N GLN A 68 -9.41 2.67 1.40
CA GLN A 68 -10.03 2.85 0.08
C GLN A 68 -9.60 1.76 -0.91
N TRP A 69 -8.33 1.35 -0.85
CA TRP A 69 -7.84 0.24 -1.65
C TRP A 69 -8.48 -1.10 -1.25
N LEU A 70 -8.59 -1.38 0.05
CA LEU A 70 -9.24 -2.58 0.58
C LEU A 70 -10.72 -2.66 0.18
N GLU A 71 -11.44 -1.54 0.26
CA GLU A 71 -12.85 -1.44 -0.18
C GLU A 71 -12.99 -1.78 -1.67
N ARG A 72 -12.09 -1.25 -2.51
CA ARG A 72 -12.07 -1.57 -3.94
C ARG A 72 -11.84 -3.06 -4.18
N LEU A 73 -10.83 -3.65 -3.53
CA LEU A 73 -10.52 -5.08 -3.69
C LEU A 73 -11.71 -5.96 -3.29
N ARG A 74 -12.39 -5.63 -2.19
CA ARG A 74 -13.62 -6.33 -1.77
C ARG A 74 -14.74 -6.21 -2.80
N ALA A 75 -14.92 -5.02 -3.39
CA ALA A 75 -15.90 -4.81 -4.46
C ALA A 75 -15.56 -5.62 -5.74
N GLU A 76 -14.27 -5.86 -6.00
CA GLU A 76 -13.80 -6.70 -7.12
C GLU A 76 -13.97 -8.22 -6.84
N GLY A 77 -14.30 -8.60 -5.61
CA GLY A 77 -14.47 -10.00 -5.17
C GLY A 77 -13.15 -10.70 -4.81
N ALA A 78 -12.14 -9.92 -4.43
CA ALA A 78 -10.94 -10.45 -3.78
C ALA A 78 -11.26 -10.97 -2.37
#